data_AF-A0A7S2ZLH3-F1
#
_entry.id   AF-A0A7S2ZLH3-F1
#
_cell.length_a   1.000
_cell.length_b   1.000
_cell.length_c   1.000
_cell.angle_alpha   90.00
_cell.angle_beta   90.00
_cell.angle_gamma   90.00
#
_symmetry.space_group_name_H-M   'P 1'
#
loop_
_entity.id
_entity.type
_entity.pdbx_description
1 polymer ?
#
loop_
_entity_poly.entity_id
_entity_poly.type
_entity_poly.pdbx_seq_one_letter_code
_entity_poly.pdbx_strand_id
1 'polypeptide(L)'
;MSQLGFLHPTGLGLSGSCTRSVSSHRDGFRIRPHRTRLHATQQKTAGKDGDAITTREKDYSEWYLDVVRAGELAESSPVRGMMVIKPNGMAIWDAIRDYLDAKIKQSGARNAYFPLMIPQSFLTKEAEHVEGFATECALVTHHRLRLNPETKQMEPDPESKLEEPLIVRPTSETIIWHMFGRWIGSYRDLPLCINQWANVVRWEMRTRLFLRTAEFLWQEGHTAHESAEEAREKAIEMINVYEDLCVNQLAIPVVKGIKSPMERFAGAEETYTVEAMMQNGWALQSGTSHFLGQNFAKAFDVTFNTSVEGVTDHVWATSWGVSTRLMGALIMTHSDDSGLCCPPKVAAIQIAIVCIWKKADQKEMVLGAAKDVAARLRSRGFRVELDDRDGMRPGAKYYEWERKVSLPGYRRRATIHKQVMHIENKNICPTGCSLADGDGTTGCGKRLCVLRSENWGTQVWSSCGREF
;
A
#
# COMPACT_ATOMS: atom_id res chain seq x y z
N MET A 1 2.78 -55.79 -46.83
CA MET A 1 2.17 -55.69 -48.16
C MET A 1 2.13 -54.21 -48.52
N SER A 2 3.26 -53.64 -48.98
CA SER A 2 3.70 -53.52 -50.40
C SER A 2 2.83 -52.52 -51.19
N GLN A 3 3.33 -51.52 -51.92
CA GLN A 3 4.69 -51.05 -52.25
C GLN A 3 4.55 -49.79 -53.15
N LEU A 4 5.58 -48.92 -53.16
CA LEU A 4 6.10 -48.10 -54.30
C LEU A 4 5.20 -46.98 -54.87
N GLY A 5 5.67 -45.78 -55.25
CA GLY A 5 7.02 -45.26 -55.50
C GLY A 5 7.09 -44.55 -56.86
N PHE A 6 7.34 -43.22 -56.83
CA PHE A 6 7.99 -42.35 -57.84
C PHE A 6 7.49 -42.25 -59.31
N LEU A 7 7.33 -41.01 -59.82
CA LEU A 7 8.23 -40.38 -60.82
C LEU A 7 7.67 -39.04 -61.38
N HIS A 8 8.55 -38.04 -61.46
CA HIS A 8 8.47 -36.80 -62.25
C HIS A 8 8.64 -37.11 -63.76
N PRO A 9 8.29 -36.22 -64.74
CA PRO A 9 9.20 -35.09 -65.09
C PRO A 9 8.63 -33.85 -65.85
N THR A 10 9.37 -32.73 -65.71
CA THR A 10 9.82 -31.72 -66.71
C THR A 10 8.89 -30.95 -67.68
N GLY A 11 9.19 -29.64 -67.83
CA GLY A 11 9.15 -28.88 -69.10
C GLY A 11 8.32 -27.57 -69.05
N LEU A 12 8.88 -26.40 -68.69
CA LEU A 12 9.47 -25.35 -69.56
C LEU A 12 8.63 -24.92 -70.77
N GLY A 13 8.23 -23.64 -70.83
CA GLY A 13 7.74 -22.98 -72.04
C GLY A 13 7.15 -21.58 -71.82
N LEU A 14 7.94 -20.54 -72.11
CA LEU A 14 7.56 -19.11 -72.12
C LEU A 14 6.89 -18.70 -73.44
N SER A 15 5.87 -17.83 -73.37
CA SER A 15 5.52 -16.71 -74.28
C SER A 15 4.05 -16.34 -74.02
N GLY A 16 3.55 -15.11 -74.07
CA GLY A 16 4.03 -13.86 -74.64
C GLY A 16 2.84 -13.19 -75.35
N SER A 17 2.48 -11.97 -74.92
CA SER A 17 1.51 -11.02 -75.52
C SER A 17 0.01 -11.39 -75.43
N CYS A 18 -0.97 -10.48 -75.46
CA CYS A 18 -1.17 -9.05 -75.21
C CYS A 18 -2.59 -8.78 -75.73
N THR A 19 -3.50 -8.15 -74.98
CA THR A 19 -4.26 -6.95 -75.41
C THR A 19 -5.51 -6.68 -74.57
N ARG A 20 -5.72 -5.36 -74.39
CA ARG A 20 -6.98 -4.63 -74.13
C ARG A 20 -7.47 -4.50 -72.68
N SER A 21 -6.99 -3.39 -72.12
CA SER A 21 -7.66 -2.44 -71.24
C SER A 21 -9.20 -2.44 -71.26
N VAL A 22 -9.81 -2.56 -70.08
CA VAL A 22 -10.98 -1.77 -69.68
C VAL A 22 -10.78 -1.31 -68.24
N SER A 23 -10.74 0.00 -68.06
CA SER A 23 -10.70 0.72 -66.79
C SER A 23 -12.02 0.60 -66.04
N SER A 24 -11.98 0.20 -64.77
CA SER A 24 -12.97 0.64 -63.79
C SER A 24 -12.29 0.81 -62.43
N HIS A 25 -12.42 2.00 -61.86
CA HIS A 25 -11.96 2.34 -60.53
C HIS A 25 -12.66 1.45 -59.48
N ARG A 26 -11.86 0.81 -58.64
CA ARG A 26 -12.29 0.33 -57.32
C ARG A 26 -11.33 0.88 -56.28
N ASP A 27 -11.90 1.63 -55.36
CA ASP A 27 -11.26 2.13 -54.15
C ASP A 27 -10.66 0.97 -53.35
N GLY A 28 -9.33 0.86 -53.38
CA GLY A 28 -8.56 0.00 -52.52
C GLY A 28 -8.07 0.79 -51.30
N PHE A 29 -8.80 0.70 -50.19
CA PHE A 29 -8.33 1.12 -48.87
C PHE A 29 -7.05 0.33 -48.53
N ARG A 30 -5.88 0.94 -48.73
CA ARG A 30 -4.60 0.42 -48.25
C ARG A 30 -4.49 0.70 -46.75
N ILE A 31 -4.67 -0.33 -45.93
CA ILE A 31 -4.27 -0.32 -44.52
C ILE A 31 -2.75 -0.15 -44.47
N ARG A 32 -2.29 1.01 -44.00
CA ARG A 32 -0.88 1.23 -43.68
C ARG A 32 -0.54 0.41 -42.43
N PRO A 33 0.62 -0.26 -42.35
CA PRO A 33 1.02 -0.94 -41.13
C PRO A 33 1.21 0.12 -40.03
N HIS A 34 0.41 0.04 -38.98
CA HIS A 34 0.62 0.81 -37.77
C HIS A 34 1.97 0.39 -37.17
N ARG A 35 3.00 1.21 -37.35
CA ARG A 35 4.18 1.21 -36.49
C ARG A 35 3.69 1.53 -35.08
N THR A 36 3.50 0.51 -34.27
CA THR A 36 3.38 0.64 -32.82
C THR A 36 4.68 1.27 -32.35
N ARG A 37 4.67 2.58 -32.06
CA ARG A 37 5.74 3.19 -31.27
C ARG A 37 5.64 2.56 -29.88
N LEU A 38 6.48 1.57 -29.63
CA LEU A 38 6.87 1.21 -28.27
C LEU A 38 7.44 2.49 -27.65
N HIS A 39 6.62 3.17 -26.84
CA HIS A 39 7.13 4.16 -25.91
C HIS A 39 7.91 3.37 -24.86
N ALA A 40 9.18 3.11 -25.14
CA ALA A 40 10.15 2.82 -24.12
C ALA A 40 10.13 4.01 -23.16
N THR A 41 9.56 3.81 -21.97
CA THR A 41 9.70 4.76 -20.87
C THR A 41 11.19 4.79 -20.57
N GLN A 42 11.88 5.81 -21.07
CA GLN A 42 13.26 6.07 -20.73
C GLN A 42 13.33 6.19 -19.21
N GLN A 43 13.96 5.23 -18.54
CA GLN A 43 14.50 5.45 -17.22
C GLN A 43 15.47 6.62 -17.36
N LYS A 44 15.06 7.81 -16.89
CA LYS A 44 16.00 8.90 -16.68
C LYS A 44 17.03 8.39 -15.69
N THR A 45 18.24 8.17 -16.18
CA THR A 45 19.44 8.09 -15.37
C THR A 45 19.46 9.30 -14.44
N ALA A 46 19.64 9.03 -13.15
CA ALA A 46 19.65 10.03 -12.08
C ALA A 46 20.63 11.15 -12.43
N GLY A 47 20.07 12.32 -12.77
CA GLY A 47 20.81 13.54 -12.99
C GLY A 47 21.39 14.06 -11.67
N LYS A 48 22.60 14.58 -11.73
CA LYS A 48 23.44 15.14 -10.66
C LYS A 48 22.88 16.41 -9.96
N ASP A 49 21.56 16.60 -9.92
CA ASP A 49 20.84 17.65 -9.15
C ASP A 49 19.89 17.03 -8.10
N GLY A 50 20.25 15.86 -7.57
CA GLY A 50 19.34 14.89 -6.94
C GLY A 50 18.80 15.19 -5.53
N ASP A 51 18.89 16.42 -5.02
CA ASP A 51 18.49 16.72 -3.64
C ASP A 51 17.27 17.64 -3.49
N ALA A 52 16.91 18.45 -4.48
CA ALA A 52 15.78 19.36 -4.36
C ALA A 52 14.44 18.64 -4.64
N ILE A 53 13.45 18.86 -3.77
CA ILE A 53 12.07 18.38 -4.00
C ILE A 53 11.38 19.35 -4.95
N THR A 54 10.81 18.81 -6.04
CA THR A 54 9.97 19.59 -6.97
C THR A 54 8.75 20.14 -6.24
N THR A 55 8.39 21.41 -6.41
CA THR A 55 7.22 21.97 -5.72
C THR A 55 5.90 21.43 -6.29
N ARG A 56 4.88 21.31 -5.44
CA ARG A 56 3.53 20.84 -5.85
C ARG A 56 2.94 21.63 -7.02
N GLU A 57 3.13 22.95 -7.03
CA GLU A 57 2.63 23.84 -8.08
C GLU A 57 3.27 23.56 -9.44
N LYS A 58 4.54 23.13 -9.46
CA LYS A 58 5.29 22.89 -10.69
C LYS A 58 4.95 21.54 -11.30
N ASP A 59 5.03 20.48 -10.49
CA ASP A 59 4.69 19.13 -10.92
C ASP A 59 4.36 18.28 -9.69
N TYR A 60 3.06 18.11 -9.42
CA TYR A 60 2.58 17.30 -8.30
C TYR A 60 2.99 15.82 -8.45
N SER A 61 3.16 15.34 -9.69
CA SER A 61 3.57 13.97 -9.93
C SER A 61 5.05 13.75 -9.58
N GLU A 62 5.92 14.67 -9.96
CA GLU A 62 7.34 14.57 -9.56
C GLU A 62 7.51 14.87 -8.07
N TRP A 63 6.82 15.88 -7.52
CA TRP A 63 6.82 16.20 -6.09
C TRP A 63 6.57 14.96 -5.22
N TYR A 64 5.54 14.18 -5.53
CA TYR A 64 5.20 12.97 -4.78
C TYR A 64 6.35 11.94 -4.79
N LEU A 65 6.97 11.71 -5.95
CA LEU A 65 8.09 10.77 -6.07
C LEU A 65 9.35 11.29 -5.36
N ASP A 66 9.59 12.59 -5.43
CA ASP A 66 10.67 13.27 -4.70
C ASP A 66 10.48 13.16 -3.19
N VAL A 67 9.26 13.32 -2.67
CA VAL A 67 8.95 13.11 -1.24
C VAL A 67 9.16 11.66 -0.82
N VAL A 68 8.70 10.68 -1.61
CA VAL A 68 8.91 9.25 -1.34
C VAL A 68 10.41 8.91 -1.27
N ARG A 69 11.21 9.47 -2.18
CA ARG A 69 12.67 9.29 -2.23
C ARG A 69 13.36 9.99 -1.04
N ALA A 70 13.02 11.26 -0.81
CA ALA A 70 13.57 12.10 0.25
C ALA A 70 13.31 11.54 1.66
N GLY A 71 12.09 11.04 1.88
CA GLY A 71 11.69 10.38 3.11
C GLY A 71 12.22 8.95 3.24
N GLU A 72 12.97 8.44 2.24
CA GLU A 72 13.46 7.07 2.21
C GLU A 72 12.36 6.03 2.45
N LEU A 73 11.19 6.23 1.83
CA LEU A 73 10.02 5.38 2.07
C LEU A 73 10.00 4.14 1.18
N ALA A 74 10.24 4.33 -0.11
CA ALA A 74 10.28 3.24 -1.08
C ALA A 74 11.08 3.65 -2.33
N GLU A 75 11.46 2.66 -3.13
CA GLU A 75 12.04 2.84 -4.46
C GLU A 75 11.51 1.79 -5.43
N SER A 76 11.60 2.08 -6.73
CA SER A 76 11.21 1.12 -7.77
C SER A 76 12.16 -0.07 -7.76
N SER A 77 11.60 -1.28 -7.80
CA SER A 77 12.41 -2.49 -8.00
C SER A 77 12.83 -2.65 -9.48
N PRO A 78 13.79 -3.54 -9.80
CA PRO A 78 14.06 -3.93 -11.18
C PRO A 78 12.86 -4.57 -11.90
N VAL A 79 11.90 -5.13 -11.15
CA VAL A 79 10.65 -5.67 -11.70
C VAL A 79 9.66 -4.54 -11.90
N ARG A 80 9.13 -4.44 -13.12
CA ARG A 80 8.20 -3.37 -13.51
C ARG A 80 7.00 -3.33 -12.56
N GLY A 81 6.73 -2.14 -12.04
CA GLY A 81 5.54 -1.89 -11.22
C GLY A 81 5.61 -2.39 -9.78
N MET A 82 6.70 -3.05 -9.39
CA MET A 82 6.97 -3.46 -8.01
C MET A 82 7.90 -2.46 -7.32
N MET A 83 7.85 -2.43 -6.00
CA MET A 83 8.62 -1.51 -5.17
C MET A 83 9.36 -2.23 -4.06
N VAL A 84 10.52 -1.70 -3.69
CA VAL A 84 11.17 -2.03 -2.42
C VAL A 84 10.72 -1.00 -1.41
N ILE A 85 9.98 -1.41 -0.38
CA ILE A 85 9.63 -0.55 0.74
C ILE A 85 10.84 -0.51 1.69
N LYS A 86 11.43 0.67 1.86
CA LYS A 86 12.62 0.88 2.70
C LYS A 86 12.24 0.86 4.20
N PRO A 87 13.21 0.74 5.12
CA PRO A 87 12.93 0.64 6.56
C PRO A 87 12.01 1.75 7.11
N ASN A 88 12.17 3.00 6.67
CA ASN A 88 11.29 4.09 7.13
C ASN A 88 9.84 3.90 6.65
N GLY A 89 9.64 3.49 5.40
CA GLY A 89 8.31 3.19 4.87
C GLY A 89 7.68 1.97 5.55
N MET A 90 8.47 0.92 5.79
CA MET A 90 8.01 -0.28 6.48
C MET A 90 7.61 0.01 7.93
N ALA A 91 8.37 0.81 8.66
CA ALA A 91 8.04 1.16 10.05
C ALA A 91 6.71 1.93 10.17
N ILE A 92 6.39 2.79 9.20
CA ILE A 92 5.08 3.46 9.14
C ILE A 92 3.98 2.43 8.82
N TRP A 93 4.21 1.53 7.88
CA TRP A 93 3.27 0.46 7.56
C TRP A 93 3.04 -0.50 8.74
N ASP A 94 4.09 -0.85 9.48
CA ASP A 94 4.00 -1.65 10.71
C ASP A 94 3.14 -0.94 11.77
N ALA A 95 3.30 0.38 11.94
CA ALA A 95 2.46 1.15 12.86
C ALA A 95 0.98 1.20 12.43
N ILE A 96 0.71 1.23 11.12
CA ILE A 96 -0.65 1.11 10.57
C ILE A 96 -1.20 -0.30 10.85
N ARG A 97 -0.41 -1.32 10.54
CA ARG A 97 -0.75 -2.72 10.74
C ARG A 97 -1.11 -2.99 12.18
N ASP A 98 -0.24 -2.63 13.11
CA ASP A 98 -0.40 -2.97 14.53
C ASP A 98 -1.64 -2.31 15.14
N TYR A 99 -1.93 -1.07 14.74
CA TYR A 99 -3.18 -0.39 15.14
C TYR A 99 -4.40 -1.12 14.58
N LEU A 100 -4.42 -1.38 13.27
CA LEU A 100 -5.56 -1.99 12.61
C LEU A 100 -5.79 -3.43 13.09
N ASP A 101 -4.73 -4.21 13.26
CA ASP A 101 -4.78 -5.60 13.74
C ASP A 101 -5.40 -5.68 15.14
N ALA A 102 -5.06 -4.74 16.03
CA ALA A 102 -5.69 -4.65 17.34
C ALA A 102 -7.20 -4.37 17.25
N LYS A 103 -7.63 -3.48 16.34
CA LYS A 103 -9.06 -3.18 16.11
C LYS A 103 -9.80 -4.34 15.46
N ILE A 104 -9.19 -5.01 14.50
CA ILE A 104 -9.73 -6.22 13.87
C ILE A 104 -9.97 -7.31 14.91
N LYS A 105 -9.01 -7.56 15.80
CA LYS A 105 -9.16 -8.52 16.90
C LYS A 105 -10.26 -8.13 17.89
N GLN A 106 -10.42 -6.83 18.17
CA GLN A 106 -11.52 -6.33 19.00
C GLN A 106 -12.89 -6.58 18.35
N SER A 107 -12.97 -6.58 17.02
CA SER A 107 -14.19 -6.93 16.26
C SER A 107 -14.54 -8.42 16.26
N GLY A 108 -13.74 -9.26 16.94
CA GLY A 108 -13.93 -10.72 17.00
C GLY A 108 -13.27 -11.51 15.86
N ALA A 109 -12.65 -10.85 14.88
CA ALA A 109 -11.94 -11.52 13.79
C ALA A 109 -10.59 -12.08 14.23
N ARG A 110 -10.18 -13.20 13.62
CA ARG A 110 -8.93 -13.91 13.93
C ARG A 110 -8.02 -13.97 12.71
N ASN A 111 -6.72 -13.79 12.93
CA ASN A 111 -5.75 -13.90 11.85
C ASN A 111 -5.56 -15.37 11.42
N ALA A 112 -5.54 -15.59 10.11
CA ALA A 112 -5.14 -16.82 9.46
C ALA A 112 -4.23 -16.49 8.27
N TYR A 113 -3.66 -17.53 7.66
CA TYR A 113 -2.84 -17.41 6.46
C TYR A 113 -3.25 -18.47 5.44
N PHE A 114 -3.60 -18.02 4.26
CA PHE A 114 -3.90 -18.83 3.09
C PHE A 114 -2.73 -18.75 2.09
N PRO A 115 -2.49 -19.82 1.32
CA PRO A 115 -1.40 -19.84 0.34
C PRO A 115 -1.47 -18.72 -0.69
N LEU A 116 -0.29 -18.31 -1.18
CA LEU A 116 -0.14 -17.31 -2.23
C LEU A 116 -0.69 -17.79 -3.58
N MET A 117 -0.62 -19.09 -3.83
CA MET A 117 -0.87 -19.72 -5.12
C MET A 117 -2.27 -20.33 -5.12
N ILE A 118 -3.05 -20.03 -6.16
CA ILE A 118 -4.43 -20.48 -6.33
C ILE A 118 -4.52 -21.32 -7.60
N PRO A 119 -5.14 -22.52 -7.58
CA PRO A 119 -5.39 -23.28 -8.81
C PRO A 119 -6.20 -22.45 -9.82
N GLN A 120 -5.83 -22.48 -11.09
CA GLN A 120 -6.54 -21.72 -12.13
C GLN A 120 -8.04 -22.07 -12.20
N SER A 121 -8.39 -23.33 -11.98
CA SER A 121 -9.77 -23.84 -11.93
C SER A 121 -10.65 -23.14 -10.90
N PHE A 122 -10.08 -22.61 -9.82
CA PHE A 122 -10.84 -21.90 -8.79
C PHE A 122 -11.32 -20.53 -9.29
N LEU A 123 -10.51 -19.83 -10.08
CA LEU A 123 -10.91 -18.55 -10.68
C LEU A 123 -11.93 -18.74 -11.81
N THR A 124 -11.89 -19.86 -12.53
CA THR A 124 -12.92 -20.18 -13.53
C THR A 124 -14.31 -20.27 -12.89
N LYS A 125 -14.42 -20.95 -11.73
CA LYS A 125 -15.68 -21.04 -10.98
C LYS A 125 -16.21 -19.68 -10.56
N GLU A 126 -15.32 -18.77 -10.14
CA GLU A 126 -15.72 -17.41 -9.75
C GLU A 126 -16.17 -16.58 -10.97
N ALA A 127 -15.44 -16.66 -12.08
CA ALA A 127 -15.75 -15.91 -13.30
C ALA A 127 -17.12 -16.30 -13.91
N GLU A 128 -17.57 -17.53 -13.71
CA GLU A 128 -18.92 -17.99 -14.10
C GLU A 128 -20.03 -17.32 -13.29
N HIS A 129 -19.73 -16.83 -12.09
CA HIS A 129 -20.71 -16.26 -11.14
C HIS A 129 -20.56 -14.74 -10.95
N VAL A 130 -19.43 -14.15 -11.36
CA VAL A 130 -19.10 -12.74 -11.12
C VAL A 130 -18.61 -12.07 -12.41
N GLU A 131 -19.48 -11.27 -13.02
CA GLU A 131 -19.13 -10.44 -14.20
C GLU A 131 -18.10 -9.36 -13.84
N GLY A 132 -17.04 -9.23 -14.64
CA GLY A 132 -16.03 -8.18 -14.50
C GLY A 132 -14.81 -8.50 -13.62
N PHE A 133 -14.58 -9.78 -13.31
CA PHE A 133 -13.43 -10.21 -12.50
C PHE A 133 -12.07 -9.87 -13.13
N ALA A 134 -11.07 -9.61 -12.28
CA ALA A 134 -9.75 -9.14 -12.69
C ALA A 134 -8.97 -10.20 -13.48
N THR A 135 -8.82 -9.99 -14.79
CA THR A 135 -8.03 -10.84 -15.69
C THR A 135 -6.52 -10.59 -15.60
N GLU A 136 -6.10 -9.54 -14.89
CA GLU A 136 -4.70 -9.13 -14.75
C GLU A 136 -3.97 -9.94 -13.66
N CYS A 137 -3.88 -11.26 -13.85
CA CYS A 137 -3.24 -12.19 -12.91
C CYS A 137 -1.86 -12.64 -13.40
N ALA A 138 -0.92 -12.84 -12.47
CA ALA A 138 0.34 -13.51 -12.77
C ALA A 138 0.18 -15.04 -12.66
N LEU A 139 0.77 -15.78 -13.60
CA LEU A 139 0.70 -17.24 -13.64
C LEU A 139 2.07 -17.88 -13.44
N VAL A 140 2.09 -18.99 -12.70
CA VAL A 140 3.20 -19.93 -12.62
C VAL A 140 2.81 -21.18 -13.38
N THR A 141 3.61 -21.48 -14.40
CA THR A 141 3.39 -22.60 -15.33
C THR A 141 4.46 -23.67 -15.24
N HIS A 142 5.60 -23.36 -14.61
CA HIS A 142 6.75 -24.24 -14.48
C HIS A 142 7.34 -24.13 -13.07
N HIS A 143 7.84 -25.22 -12.51
CA HIS A 143 8.39 -25.26 -11.15
C HIS A 143 9.93 -25.36 -11.09
N ARG A 144 10.62 -25.39 -12.25
CA ARG A 144 12.08 -25.46 -12.32
C ARG A 144 12.63 -24.61 -13.48
N LEU A 145 13.82 -24.07 -13.26
CA LEU A 145 14.65 -23.47 -14.32
C LEU A 145 15.75 -24.44 -14.73
N ARG A 146 16.15 -24.42 -16.00
CA ARG A 146 17.33 -25.10 -16.52
C ARG A 146 18.27 -24.10 -17.19
N LEU A 147 19.57 -24.41 -17.18
CA LEU A 147 20.55 -23.66 -17.97
C LEU A 147 20.44 -24.09 -19.44
N ASN A 148 20.13 -23.15 -20.31
CA ASN A 148 20.20 -23.39 -21.75
C ASN A 148 21.69 -23.50 -22.16
N PRO A 149 22.15 -24.64 -22.70
CA PRO A 149 23.57 -24.86 -22.99
C PRO A 149 24.09 -23.98 -24.13
N GLU A 150 23.22 -23.52 -25.02
CA GLU A 150 23.54 -22.67 -26.18
C GLU A 150 23.59 -21.19 -25.79
N THR A 151 22.54 -20.69 -25.12
CA THR A 151 22.44 -19.28 -24.76
C THR A 151 23.14 -18.94 -23.45
N LYS A 152 23.50 -19.95 -22.64
CA LYS A 152 24.02 -19.83 -21.26
C LYS A 152 23.10 -19.02 -20.33
N GLN A 153 21.81 -18.95 -20.64
CA GLN A 153 20.79 -18.28 -19.82
C GLN A 153 19.91 -19.31 -19.10
N MET A 154 19.32 -18.91 -17.97
CA MET A 154 18.30 -19.72 -17.30
C MET A 154 16.97 -19.57 -18.05
N GLU A 155 16.31 -20.69 -18.34
CA GLU A 155 14.97 -20.73 -18.95
C GLU A 155 14.06 -21.71 -18.18
N PRO A 156 12.72 -21.56 -18.26
CA PRO A 156 11.81 -22.56 -17.73
C PRO A 156 12.12 -23.94 -18.31
N ASP A 157 12.25 -24.95 -17.45
CA ASP A 157 12.47 -26.31 -17.90
C ASP A 157 11.16 -26.88 -18.46
N PRO A 158 11.08 -27.24 -19.75
CA PRO A 158 9.85 -27.77 -20.35
C PRO A 158 9.31 -29.03 -19.65
N GLU A 159 10.18 -29.83 -19.03
CA GLU A 159 9.78 -31.03 -18.28
C GLU A 159 9.17 -30.71 -16.91
N SER A 160 9.32 -29.47 -16.44
CA SER A 160 8.78 -29.00 -15.15
C SER A 160 7.44 -28.26 -15.28
N LYS A 161 6.78 -28.40 -16.43
CA LYS A 161 5.47 -27.80 -16.68
C LYS A 161 4.45 -28.40 -15.72
N LEU A 162 3.68 -27.54 -15.05
CA LEU A 162 2.63 -27.95 -14.13
C LEU A 162 1.43 -28.55 -14.91
N GLU A 163 0.77 -29.54 -14.31
CA GLU A 163 -0.48 -30.11 -14.85
C GLU A 163 -1.57 -29.04 -14.96
N GLU A 164 -1.67 -28.19 -13.93
CA GLU A 164 -2.54 -27.03 -13.88
C GLU A 164 -1.71 -25.77 -13.57
N PRO A 165 -1.85 -24.69 -14.35
CA PRO A 165 -1.24 -23.40 -14.01
C PRO A 165 -1.74 -22.89 -12.66
N LEU A 166 -0.83 -22.33 -11.87
CA LEU A 166 -1.17 -21.69 -10.60
C LEU A 166 -1.16 -20.18 -10.76
N ILE A 167 -2.10 -19.52 -10.11
CA ILE A 167 -2.27 -18.07 -10.14
C ILE A 167 -1.70 -17.49 -8.86
N VAL A 168 -0.86 -16.47 -8.97
CA VAL A 168 -0.46 -15.65 -7.82
C VAL A 168 -1.66 -14.79 -7.44
N ARG A 169 -2.13 -14.91 -6.19
CA ARG A 169 -3.40 -14.31 -5.76
C ARG A 169 -3.51 -12.81 -6.13
N PRO A 170 -4.53 -12.40 -6.90
CA PRO A 170 -4.94 -11.00 -7.02
C PRO A 170 -5.78 -10.54 -5.81
N THR A 171 -6.38 -11.54 -5.15
CA THR A 171 -7.23 -11.50 -3.97
C THR A 171 -7.46 -12.96 -3.50
N SER A 172 -7.84 -13.21 -2.25
CA SER A 172 -7.89 -14.58 -1.70
C SER A 172 -9.29 -15.21 -1.64
N GLU A 173 -10.34 -14.57 -2.17
CA GLU A 173 -11.73 -15.03 -2.08
C GLU A 173 -11.86 -16.51 -2.46
N THR A 174 -11.39 -16.91 -3.63
CA THR A 174 -11.60 -18.29 -4.12
C THR A 174 -10.98 -19.37 -3.23
N ILE A 175 -9.76 -19.15 -2.74
CA ILE A 175 -9.08 -20.11 -1.85
C ILE A 175 -9.72 -20.09 -0.45
N ILE A 176 -10.15 -18.92 0.03
CA ILE A 176 -10.80 -18.77 1.33
C ILE A 176 -12.18 -19.44 1.33
N TRP A 177 -13.03 -19.16 0.34
CA TRP A 177 -14.37 -19.72 0.25
C TRP A 177 -14.36 -21.23 0.05
N HIS A 178 -13.40 -21.76 -0.72
CA HIS A 178 -13.16 -23.20 -0.79
C HIS A 178 -12.85 -23.81 0.59
N MET A 179 -12.02 -23.15 1.39
CA MET A 179 -11.69 -23.63 2.73
C MET A 179 -12.83 -23.44 3.72
N PHE A 180 -13.62 -22.36 3.62
CA PHE A 180 -14.79 -22.13 4.45
C PHE A 180 -15.84 -23.24 4.28
N GLY A 181 -16.07 -23.73 3.05
CA GLY A 181 -16.93 -24.89 2.81
C GLY A 181 -16.47 -26.18 3.49
N ARG A 182 -15.20 -26.26 3.93
CA ARG A 182 -14.67 -27.39 4.72
C ARG A 182 -14.73 -27.16 6.23
N TRP A 183 -14.81 -25.91 6.66
CA TRP A 183 -14.79 -25.53 8.07
C TRP A 183 -16.19 -25.35 8.65
N ILE A 184 -17.15 -24.97 7.81
CA ILE A 184 -18.52 -24.69 8.19
C ILE A 184 -19.38 -25.92 7.88
N GLY A 185 -20.07 -26.43 8.90
CA GLY A 185 -21.07 -27.50 8.75
C GLY A 185 -22.35 -27.27 9.56
N SER A 186 -22.33 -26.38 10.55
CA SER A 186 -23.46 -26.05 11.41
C SER A 186 -23.51 -24.56 11.73
N TYR A 187 -24.68 -24.05 12.10
CA TYR A 187 -24.86 -22.69 12.63
C TYR A 187 -23.91 -22.37 13.81
N ARG A 188 -23.43 -23.39 14.52
CA ARG A 188 -22.47 -23.25 15.63
C ARG A 188 -21.06 -22.85 15.19
N ASP A 189 -20.75 -23.04 13.91
CA ASP A 189 -19.46 -22.64 13.34
C ASP A 189 -19.48 -21.15 12.93
N LEU A 190 -20.65 -20.49 13.02
CA LEU A 190 -20.89 -19.11 12.65
C LEU A 190 -21.04 -18.21 13.89
N PRO A 191 -20.66 -16.91 13.80
CA PRO A 191 -19.99 -16.29 12.67
C PRO A 191 -18.51 -16.70 12.58
N LEU A 192 -18.05 -17.04 11.38
CA LEU A 192 -16.64 -17.28 11.10
C LEU A 192 -16.01 -15.98 10.60
N CYS A 193 -15.12 -15.38 11.39
CA CYS A 193 -14.49 -14.09 11.08
C CYS A 193 -12.98 -14.22 10.93
N ILE A 194 -12.47 -14.19 9.69
CA ILE A 194 -11.06 -14.41 9.40
C ILE A 194 -10.42 -13.16 8.80
N ASN A 195 -9.19 -12.88 9.20
CA ASN A 195 -8.33 -11.83 8.66
C ASN A 195 -7.01 -12.40 8.15
N GLN A 196 -6.44 -11.81 7.11
CA GLN A 196 -5.11 -12.13 6.60
C GLN A 196 -4.31 -10.85 6.30
N TRP A 197 -3.06 -10.84 6.74
CA TRP A 197 -2.04 -9.89 6.28
C TRP A 197 -1.17 -10.57 5.23
N ALA A 198 -1.09 -9.97 4.04
CA ALA A 198 -0.57 -10.63 2.85
C ALA A 198 -0.01 -9.64 1.83
N ASN A 199 0.84 -10.13 0.94
CA ASN A 199 1.06 -9.50 -0.36
C ASN A 199 0.09 -10.05 -1.40
N VAL A 200 -0.27 -9.24 -2.39
CA VAL A 200 -1.06 -9.65 -3.56
C VAL A 200 -0.47 -9.10 -4.84
N VAL A 201 -0.77 -9.75 -5.96
CA VAL A 201 -0.28 -9.35 -7.28
C VAL A 201 -1.44 -9.08 -8.22
N ARG A 202 -1.52 -7.85 -8.72
CA ARG A 202 -2.44 -7.42 -9.80
C ARG A 202 -1.59 -6.80 -10.88
N TRP A 203 -1.59 -7.36 -12.10
CA TRP A 203 -0.60 -7.04 -13.13
C TRP A 203 -0.82 -5.69 -13.82
N GLU A 204 -0.70 -4.63 -13.04
CA GLU A 204 -1.04 -3.27 -13.41
C GLU A 204 -0.06 -2.65 -14.41
N MET A 205 -0.60 -2.03 -15.46
CA MET A 205 0.19 -1.38 -16.50
C MET A 205 0.67 0.02 -16.12
N ARG A 206 -0.11 0.78 -15.33
CA ARG A 206 0.20 2.16 -14.90
C ARG A 206 0.38 2.22 -13.40
N THR A 207 1.64 2.10 -12.96
CA THR A 207 1.99 2.04 -11.55
C THR A 207 2.52 3.36 -11.01
N ARG A 208 2.32 3.55 -9.72
CA ARG A 208 2.78 4.68 -8.92
C ARG A 208 2.99 4.19 -7.49
N LEU A 209 4.19 4.42 -6.94
CA LEU A 209 4.60 3.89 -5.64
C LEU A 209 3.52 4.12 -4.57
N PHE A 210 3.24 3.08 -3.78
CA PHE A 210 2.13 2.97 -2.81
C PHE A 210 0.71 3.07 -3.38
N LEU A 211 0.40 4.04 -4.23
CA LEU A 211 -0.95 4.30 -4.73
C LEU A 211 -1.49 3.18 -5.62
N ARG A 212 -0.64 2.62 -6.50
CA ARG A 212 -1.00 1.55 -7.43
C ARG A 212 0.26 0.83 -7.87
N THR A 213 0.51 -0.38 -7.38
CA THR A 213 1.68 -1.20 -7.73
C THR A 213 1.24 -2.59 -8.17
N ALA A 214 2.11 -3.28 -8.91
CA ALA A 214 1.83 -4.62 -9.41
C ALA A 214 1.80 -5.64 -8.26
N GLU A 215 2.69 -5.47 -7.28
CA GLU A 215 2.66 -6.15 -5.99
C GLU A 215 2.44 -5.10 -4.89
N PHE A 216 1.58 -5.40 -3.92
CA PHE A 216 1.40 -4.55 -2.74
C PHE A 216 1.08 -5.38 -1.50
N LEU A 217 1.40 -4.81 -0.34
CA LEU A 217 0.99 -5.37 0.95
C LEU A 217 -0.40 -4.87 1.29
N TRP A 218 -1.20 -5.76 1.87
CA TRP A 218 -2.54 -5.43 2.30
C TRP A 218 -3.02 -6.29 3.46
N GLN A 219 -4.17 -5.89 3.97
CA GLN A 219 -5.00 -6.65 4.86
C GLN A 219 -6.28 -7.00 4.11
N GLU A 220 -6.70 -8.25 4.18
CA GLU A 220 -7.99 -8.70 3.67
C GLU A 220 -8.72 -9.54 4.74
N GLY A 221 -9.98 -9.21 5.00
CA GLY A 221 -10.83 -9.89 5.94
C GLY A 221 -12.01 -10.50 5.22
N HIS A 222 -12.40 -11.71 5.63
CA HIS A 222 -13.45 -12.51 5.01
C HIS A 222 -14.27 -13.16 6.11
N THR A 223 -15.59 -12.99 6.05
CA THR A 223 -16.49 -13.48 7.11
C THR A 223 -17.70 -14.21 6.55
N ALA A 224 -18.16 -15.24 7.26
CA ALA A 224 -19.41 -15.95 6.98
C ALA A 224 -20.34 -15.88 8.20
N HIS A 225 -21.63 -15.60 7.97
CA HIS A 225 -22.65 -15.35 8.98
C HIS A 225 -23.92 -16.18 8.72
N GLU A 226 -24.73 -16.37 9.76
CA GLU A 226 -26.02 -17.10 9.65
C GLU A 226 -27.08 -16.25 8.95
N SER A 227 -27.07 -14.93 9.15
CA SER A 227 -28.08 -14.01 8.60
C SER A 227 -27.49 -12.86 7.78
N ALA A 228 -28.33 -12.28 6.91
CA ALA A 228 -27.98 -11.12 6.11
C ALA A 228 -27.73 -9.88 6.98
N GLU A 229 -28.48 -9.76 8.07
CA GLU A 229 -28.42 -8.68 9.04
C GLU A 229 -27.04 -8.66 9.72
N GLU A 230 -26.60 -9.79 10.27
CA GLU A 230 -25.27 -9.93 10.88
C GLU A 230 -24.14 -9.59 9.91
N ALA A 231 -24.24 -10.07 8.66
CA ALA A 231 -23.27 -9.77 7.63
C ALA A 231 -23.23 -8.27 7.27
N ARG A 232 -24.37 -7.60 7.13
CA ARG A 232 -24.41 -6.15 6.88
C ARG A 232 -23.85 -5.36 8.06
N GLU A 233 -24.21 -5.73 9.29
CA GLU A 233 -23.66 -5.13 10.50
C GLU A 233 -22.15 -5.27 10.54
N LYS A 234 -21.62 -6.44 10.17
CA LYS A 234 -20.17 -6.67 10.10
C LYS A 234 -19.50 -5.79 9.04
N ALA A 235 -20.09 -5.64 7.86
CA ALA A 235 -19.54 -4.77 6.82
C ALA A 235 -19.50 -3.29 7.27
N ILE A 236 -20.57 -2.83 7.94
CA ILE A 236 -20.66 -1.48 8.49
C ILE A 236 -19.65 -1.28 9.64
N GLU A 237 -19.48 -2.27 10.52
CA GLU A 237 -18.47 -2.25 11.58
C GLU A 237 -17.07 -2.04 10.99
N MET A 238 -16.71 -2.82 9.98
CA MET A 238 -15.36 -2.79 9.42
C MET A 238 -15.05 -1.50 8.65
N ILE A 239 -16.03 -0.89 7.97
CA ILE A 239 -15.81 0.42 7.36
C ILE A 239 -15.62 1.52 8.42
N ASN A 240 -16.27 1.42 9.58
CA ASN A 240 -16.06 2.33 10.71
C ASN A 240 -14.65 2.15 11.33
N VAL A 241 -14.14 0.92 11.38
CA VAL A 241 -12.75 0.66 11.80
C VAL A 241 -11.75 1.33 10.84
N TYR A 242 -12.02 1.33 9.53
CA TYR A 242 -11.18 2.03 8.56
C TYR A 242 -11.30 3.55 8.62
N GLU A 243 -12.48 4.09 8.90
CA GLU A 243 -12.67 5.52 9.20
C GLU A 243 -11.83 5.92 10.43
N ASP A 244 -11.92 5.16 11.52
CA ASP A 244 -11.13 5.38 12.73
C ASP A 244 -9.62 5.30 12.47
N LEU A 245 -9.16 4.33 11.67
CA LEU A 245 -7.76 4.27 11.23
C LEU A 245 -7.37 5.55 10.48
N CYS A 246 -8.14 5.97 9.47
CA CYS A 246 -7.83 7.14 8.68
C CYS A 246 -7.80 8.42 9.53
N VAL A 247 -8.87 8.66 10.29
CA VAL A 247 -9.04 9.89 11.07
C VAL A 247 -8.12 9.85 12.29
N ASN A 248 -8.26 8.87 13.17
CA ASN A 248 -7.63 8.91 14.49
C ASN A 248 -6.17 8.45 14.48
N GLN A 249 -5.77 7.57 13.56
CA GLN A 249 -4.39 7.07 13.48
C GLN A 249 -3.57 7.81 12.42
N LEU A 250 -4.15 8.12 11.25
CA LEU A 250 -3.45 8.77 10.13
C LEU A 250 -3.73 10.27 10.00
N ALA A 251 -4.66 10.82 10.77
CA ALA A 251 -5.11 12.22 10.65
C ALA A 251 -5.57 12.59 9.22
N ILE A 252 -6.07 11.61 8.45
CA ILE A 252 -6.60 11.80 7.11
C ILE A 252 -8.13 11.97 7.22
N PRO A 253 -8.68 13.15 6.87
CA PRO A 253 -10.13 13.30 6.81
C PRO A 253 -10.69 12.46 5.66
N VAL A 254 -11.77 11.74 5.93
CA VAL A 254 -12.42 10.87 4.95
C VAL A 254 -13.93 11.09 4.95
N VAL A 255 -14.55 10.81 3.81
CA VAL A 255 -16.00 10.73 3.65
C VAL A 255 -16.38 9.26 3.53
N LYS A 256 -17.17 8.77 4.48
CA LYS A 256 -17.76 7.43 4.42
C LYS A 256 -18.98 7.44 3.51
N GLY A 257 -19.15 6.41 2.69
CA GLY A 257 -20.29 6.29 1.79
C GLY A 257 -20.47 4.89 1.23
N ILE A 258 -21.44 4.77 0.32
CA ILE A 258 -21.74 3.54 -0.43
C ILE A 258 -21.41 3.81 -1.90
N LYS A 259 -20.72 2.88 -2.55
CA LYS A 259 -20.41 2.96 -3.98
C LYS A 259 -21.68 2.86 -4.81
N SER A 260 -21.68 3.56 -5.95
CA SER A 260 -22.74 3.39 -6.94
C SER A 260 -22.71 1.96 -7.51
N PRO A 261 -23.82 1.47 -8.12
CA PRO A 261 -23.86 0.15 -8.72
C PRO A 261 -22.76 -0.12 -9.77
N MET A 262 -22.25 0.92 -10.44
CA MET A 262 -21.16 0.80 -11.43
C MET A 262 -19.77 0.67 -10.79
N GLU A 263 -19.60 1.15 -9.55
CA GLU A 263 -18.31 1.22 -8.85
C GLU A 263 -18.21 0.26 -7.65
N ARG A 264 -19.27 -0.51 -7.39
CA ARG A 264 -19.26 -1.55 -6.35
C ARG A 264 -18.36 -2.71 -6.77
N PHE A 265 -17.86 -3.45 -5.79
CA PHE A 265 -17.07 -4.64 -6.06
C PHE A 265 -17.89 -5.67 -6.85
N ALA A 266 -17.26 -6.31 -7.83
CA ALA A 266 -17.90 -7.34 -8.62
C ALA A 266 -18.29 -8.52 -7.69
N GLY A 267 -19.57 -8.89 -7.69
CA GLY A 267 -20.09 -9.91 -6.78
C GLY A 267 -20.54 -9.40 -5.42
N ALA A 268 -20.41 -8.11 -5.12
CA ALA A 268 -21.00 -7.50 -3.92
C ALA A 268 -22.44 -7.00 -4.18
N GLU A 269 -23.31 -7.17 -3.18
CA GLU A 269 -24.61 -6.47 -3.16
C GLU A 269 -24.38 -4.99 -2.86
N GLU A 270 -23.58 -4.69 -1.83
CA GLU A 270 -23.22 -3.33 -1.43
C GLU A 270 -21.71 -3.21 -1.17
N THR A 271 -21.16 -2.04 -1.46
CA THR A 271 -19.77 -1.72 -1.15
C THR A 271 -19.71 -0.40 -0.40
N TYR A 272 -19.33 -0.48 0.86
CA TYR A 272 -19.02 0.64 1.73
C TYR A 272 -17.57 1.09 1.48
N THR A 273 -17.33 2.39 1.54
CA THR A 273 -16.04 3.00 1.22
C THR A 273 -15.74 4.19 2.13
N VAL A 274 -14.46 4.45 2.37
CA VAL A 274 -13.96 5.71 2.92
C VAL A 274 -13.12 6.41 1.85
N GLU A 275 -13.52 7.61 1.46
CA GLU A 275 -12.88 8.39 0.40
C GLU A 275 -12.14 9.59 1.00
N ALA A 276 -10.84 9.69 0.72
CA ALA A 276 -10.02 10.83 1.13
C ALA A 276 -9.88 11.84 -0.01
N MET A 277 -9.78 13.13 0.30
CA MET A 277 -9.49 14.18 -0.67
C MET A 277 -8.01 14.59 -0.56
N MET A 278 -7.28 14.49 -1.66
CA MET A 278 -5.85 14.82 -1.71
C MET A 278 -5.65 16.33 -1.92
N GLN A 279 -4.46 16.86 -1.58
CA GLN A 279 -4.15 18.29 -1.71
C GLN A 279 -4.34 18.88 -3.12
N ASN A 280 -4.30 18.04 -4.17
CA ASN A 280 -4.53 18.45 -5.57
C ASN A 280 -5.99 18.32 -6.03
N GLY A 281 -6.92 18.02 -5.13
CA GLY A 281 -8.35 17.85 -5.44
C GLY A 281 -8.73 16.48 -6.02
N TRP A 282 -7.83 15.51 -6.02
CA TRP A 282 -8.17 14.13 -6.40
C TRP A 282 -8.77 13.36 -5.22
N ALA A 283 -9.82 12.59 -5.48
CA ALA A 283 -10.33 11.61 -4.52
C ALA A 283 -9.48 10.33 -4.53
N LEU A 284 -9.30 9.73 -3.36
CA LEU A 284 -8.59 8.47 -3.17
C LEU A 284 -9.34 7.56 -2.20
N GLN A 285 -9.83 6.43 -2.72
CA GLN A 285 -10.39 5.37 -1.90
C GLN A 285 -9.33 4.85 -0.93
N SER A 286 -9.63 4.95 0.36
CA SER A 286 -8.72 4.65 1.46
C SER A 286 -9.12 3.42 2.28
N GLY A 287 -10.21 2.73 1.89
CA GLY A 287 -10.61 1.45 2.44
C GLY A 287 -11.99 1.04 1.96
N THR A 288 -12.24 -0.27 1.86
CA THR A 288 -13.53 -0.81 1.41
C THR A 288 -14.01 -1.95 2.29
N SER A 289 -15.32 -2.02 2.46
CA SER A 289 -16.00 -3.16 3.07
C SER A 289 -17.21 -3.54 2.24
N HIS A 290 -17.37 -4.82 1.96
CA HIS A 290 -18.31 -5.36 1.00
C HIS A 290 -19.29 -6.27 1.71
N PHE A 291 -20.58 -6.00 1.54
CA PHE A 291 -21.61 -7.00 1.80
C PHE A 291 -21.79 -7.82 0.52
N LEU A 292 -21.36 -9.08 0.57
CA LEU A 292 -21.28 -9.96 -0.60
C LEU A 292 -22.57 -10.75 -0.84
N GLY A 293 -23.55 -10.65 0.07
CA GLY A 293 -24.75 -11.47 0.03
C GLY A 293 -24.40 -12.95 0.16
N GLN A 294 -25.02 -13.79 -0.67
CA GLN A 294 -24.72 -15.23 -0.77
C GLN A 294 -23.97 -15.60 -2.06
N ASN A 295 -23.48 -14.64 -2.84
CA ASN A 295 -22.92 -14.91 -4.17
C ASN A 295 -21.74 -15.89 -4.13
N PHE A 296 -20.77 -15.63 -3.24
CA PHE A 296 -19.62 -16.50 -3.03
C PHE A 296 -19.99 -17.83 -2.36
N ALA A 297 -20.93 -17.80 -1.41
CA ALA A 297 -21.41 -19.03 -0.78
C ALA A 297 -22.04 -19.98 -1.80
N LYS A 298 -22.83 -19.46 -2.75
CA LYS A 298 -23.42 -20.26 -3.85
C LYS A 298 -22.37 -20.76 -4.83
N ALA A 299 -21.42 -19.92 -5.23
CA ALA A 299 -20.34 -20.31 -6.16
C ALA A 299 -19.43 -21.43 -5.60
N PHE A 300 -19.22 -21.45 -4.28
CA PHE A 300 -18.35 -22.42 -3.60
C PHE A 300 -19.10 -23.48 -2.78
N ASP A 301 -20.43 -23.54 -2.90
CA ASP A 301 -21.32 -24.47 -2.16
C ASP A 301 -21.06 -24.48 -0.63
N VAL A 302 -20.95 -23.28 -0.06
CA VAL A 302 -20.72 -23.09 1.38
C VAL A 302 -22.05 -23.00 2.10
N THR A 303 -22.50 -24.16 2.59
CA THR A 303 -23.76 -24.33 3.31
C THR A 303 -23.54 -24.70 4.77
N PHE A 304 -24.58 -24.54 5.59
CA PHE A 304 -24.58 -24.97 6.99
C PHE A 304 -25.93 -25.56 7.37
N ASN A 305 -25.93 -26.50 8.33
CA ASN A 305 -27.17 -26.93 8.98
C ASN A 305 -27.64 -25.84 9.95
N THR A 306 -28.85 -25.33 9.74
CA THR A 306 -29.46 -24.31 10.60
C THR A 306 -29.83 -24.90 11.97
N SER A 307 -30.33 -24.05 12.87
CA SER A 307 -30.90 -24.51 14.14
C SER A 307 -32.19 -25.33 13.98
N VAL A 308 -32.81 -25.29 12.81
CA VAL A 308 -34.00 -26.07 12.46
C VAL A 308 -33.59 -27.42 11.86
N GLU A 309 -34.11 -28.50 12.44
CA GLU A 309 -33.78 -29.86 12.03
C GLU A 309 -34.08 -30.10 10.54
N GLY A 310 -33.10 -30.64 9.82
CA GLY A 310 -33.21 -30.96 8.40
C GLY A 310 -33.15 -29.76 7.44
N VAL A 311 -32.94 -28.54 7.93
CA VAL A 311 -32.85 -27.33 7.10
C VAL A 311 -31.40 -26.90 6.92
N THR A 312 -30.97 -26.83 5.67
CA THR A 312 -29.66 -26.32 5.24
C THR A 312 -29.82 -24.98 4.52
N ASP A 313 -28.92 -24.03 4.75
CA ASP A 313 -28.89 -22.75 4.03
C ASP A 313 -27.45 -22.35 3.66
N HIS A 314 -27.31 -21.37 2.78
CA HIS A 314 -26.03 -20.76 2.42
C HIS A 314 -25.67 -19.64 3.39
N VAL A 315 -24.38 -19.55 3.71
CA VAL A 315 -23.88 -18.48 4.59
C VAL A 315 -23.95 -17.10 3.92
N TRP A 316 -24.06 -16.06 4.74
CA TRP A 316 -23.99 -14.66 4.32
C TRP A 316 -22.57 -14.12 4.46
N ALA A 317 -22.10 -13.46 3.42
CA ALA A 317 -20.69 -13.18 3.22
C ALA A 317 -20.34 -11.69 3.35
N THR A 318 -19.17 -11.40 3.92
CA THR A 318 -18.52 -10.08 3.79
C THR A 318 -17.05 -10.22 3.45
N SER A 319 -16.50 -9.21 2.76
CA SER A 319 -15.05 -9.02 2.64
C SER A 319 -14.68 -7.56 2.87
N TRP A 320 -13.47 -7.29 3.32
CA TRP A 320 -13.00 -5.92 3.61
C TRP A 320 -11.49 -5.83 3.50
N GLY A 321 -10.98 -4.70 3.02
CA GLY A 321 -9.53 -4.55 2.85
C GLY A 321 -9.02 -3.12 2.80
N VAL A 322 -7.77 -2.98 3.22
CA VAL A 322 -6.93 -1.80 3.02
C VAL A 322 -5.53 -2.24 2.62
N SER A 323 -4.85 -1.41 1.83
CA SER A 323 -3.49 -1.71 1.37
C SER A 323 -2.51 -0.61 1.74
N THR A 324 -1.24 -0.82 1.39
CA THR A 324 -0.21 0.23 1.43
C THR A 324 -0.56 1.49 0.64
N ARG A 325 -1.68 1.53 -0.11
CA ARG A 325 -2.25 2.77 -0.65
C ARG A 325 -2.45 3.85 0.41
N LEU A 326 -2.71 3.47 1.67
CA LEU A 326 -2.79 4.40 2.81
C LEU A 326 -1.50 5.19 3.02
N MET A 327 -0.33 4.65 2.67
CA MET A 327 0.94 5.39 2.67
C MET A 327 0.91 6.54 1.68
N GLY A 328 0.38 6.29 0.48
CA GLY A 328 0.21 7.33 -0.54
C GLY A 328 -0.79 8.41 -0.10
N ALA A 329 -1.91 7.99 0.51
CA ALA A 329 -2.90 8.90 1.09
C ALA A 329 -2.27 9.81 2.17
N LEU A 330 -1.49 9.24 3.10
CA LEU A 330 -0.77 9.98 4.14
C LEU A 330 0.17 11.01 3.54
N ILE A 331 0.98 10.61 2.55
CA ILE A 331 1.93 11.52 1.88
C ILE A 331 1.17 12.68 1.23
N MET A 332 0.17 12.37 0.40
CA MET A 332 -0.58 13.36 -0.39
C MET A 332 -1.49 14.26 0.46
N THR A 333 -1.83 13.85 1.68
CA THR A 333 -2.63 14.66 2.62
C THR A 333 -1.74 15.64 3.38
N HIS A 334 -0.58 15.19 3.87
CA HIS A 334 0.17 15.90 4.89
C HIS A 334 1.46 16.56 4.42
N SER A 335 2.15 15.94 3.45
CA SER A 335 3.51 16.33 3.08
C SER A 335 3.54 17.70 2.42
N ASP A 336 4.70 18.37 2.49
CA ASP A 336 4.90 19.70 1.91
C ASP A 336 6.09 19.76 0.93
N ASP A 337 6.45 20.95 0.43
CA ASP A 337 7.55 21.11 -0.53
C ASP A 337 8.94 20.97 0.13
N SER A 338 8.96 20.77 1.45
CA SER A 338 10.16 20.46 2.24
C SER A 338 10.36 18.97 2.45
N GLY A 339 9.33 18.12 2.22
CA GLY A 339 9.44 16.67 2.37
C GLY A 339 8.25 16.03 3.08
N LEU A 340 8.52 14.85 3.64
CA LEU A 340 7.51 14.05 4.32
C LEU A 340 7.02 14.75 5.58
N CYS A 341 5.70 14.90 5.69
CA CYS A 341 5.05 15.23 6.95
C CYS A 341 4.27 14.01 7.45
N CYS A 342 4.73 13.39 8.53
CA CYS A 342 4.14 12.14 9.01
C CYS A 342 3.42 12.36 10.36
N PRO A 343 2.17 11.88 10.52
CA PRO A 343 1.47 11.96 11.80
C PRO A 343 2.28 11.27 12.93
N PRO A 344 2.40 11.87 14.12
CA PRO A 344 3.21 11.33 15.21
C PRO A 344 2.86 9.89 15.61
N LYS A 345 1.60 9.47 15.44
CA LYS A 345 1.16 8.12 15.82
C LYS A 345 1.77 7.02 14.96
N VAL A 346 2.16 7.33 13.72
CA VAL A 346 2.71 6.37 12.75
C VAL A 346 4.13 6.68 12.28
N ALA A 347 4.68 7.87 12.57
CA ALA A 347 6.03 8.24 12.17
C ALA A 347 7.09 7.28 12.74
N ALA A 348 7.94 6.67 11.91
CA ALA A 348 8.95 5.71 12.38
C ALA A 348 9.86 6.31 13.47
N ILE A 349 10.25 7.57 13.26
CA ILE A 349 10.99 8.40 14.21
C ILE A 349 10.10 9.60 14.52
N GLN A 350 9.87 9.87 15.80
CA GLN A 350 9.12 11.03 16.27
C GLN A 350 10.07 12.16 16.72
N ILE A 351 11.29 11.84 17.13
CA ILE A 351 12.25 12.85 17.59
C ILE A 351 13.63 12.47 17.07
N ALA A 352 14.26 13.35 16.31
CA ALA A 352 15.66 13.22 15.94
C ALA A 352 16.51 14.13 16.82
N ILE A 353 17.51 13.60 17.52
CA ILE A 353 18.43 14.39 18.34
C ILE A 353 19.70 14.60 17.54
N VAL A 354 19.95 15.85 17.11
CA VAL A 354 21.14 16.18 16.33
C VAL A 354 22.23 16.69 17.26
N CYS A 355 23.31 15.93 17.36
CA CYS A 355 24.44 16.29 18.21
C CYS A 355 25.35 17.28 17.49
N ILE A 356 25.73 18.36 18.20
CA ILE A 356 26.53 19.47 17.67
C ILE A 356 27.66 19.79 18.64
N TRP A 357 28.89 19.80 18.14
CA TRP A 357 30.05 20.24 18.89
C TRP A 357 30.96 21.09 17.99
N LYS A 358 31.58 22.13 18.55
CA LYS A 358 32.51 23.01 17.81
C LYS A 358 33.95 22.54 17.94
N LYS A 359 34.29 21.95 19.08
CA LYS A 359 35.62 21.44 19.39
C LYS A 359 35.54 19.96 19.74
N ALA A 360 36.60 19.21 19.42
CA ALA A 360 36.65 17.76 19.62
C ALA A 360 36.51 17.36 21.10
N ASP A 361 37.03 18.17 22.02
CA ASP A 361 36.95 17.98 23.47
C ASP A 361 35.52 18.10 24.04
N GLN A 362 34.59 18.71 23.29
CA GLN A 362 33.18 18.83 23.69
C GLN A 362 32.34 17.61 23.29
N LYS A 363 32.84 16.77 22.37
CA LYS A 363 32.07 15.70 21.74
C LYS A 363 31.49 14.72 22.76
N GLU A 364 32.34 14.16 23.62
CA GLU A 364 31.91 13.19 24.64
C GLU A 364 30.85 13.75 25.57
N MET A 365 30.98 15.01 25.96
CA MET A 365 30.02 15.64 26.86
C MET A 365 28.65 15.88 26.18
N VAL A 366 28.65 16.30 24.91
CA VAL A 366 27.42 16.46 24.13
C VAL A 366 26.74 15.12 23.89
N LEU A 367 27.52 14.08 23.52
CA LEU A 367 27.00 12.74 23.30
C LEU A 367 26.44 12.13 24.59
N GLY A 368 27.09 12.33 25.74
CA GLY A 368 26.58 11.92 27.04
C GLY A 368 25.21 12.53 27.33
N ALA A 369 25.10 13.86 27.25
CA ALA A 369 23.84 14.57 27.46
C ALA A 369 22.74 14.14 26.46
N ALA A 370 23.10 13.90 25.20
CA ALA A 370 22.17 13.47 24.17
C ALA A 370 21.65 12.05 24.38
N LYS A 371 22.52 11.12 24.82
CA LYS A 371 22.12 9.76 25.21
C LYS A 371 21.18 9.79 26.41
N ASP A 372 21.44 10.64 27.41
CA ASP A 372 20.56 10.78 28.57
C ASP A 372 19.18 11.33 28.19
N VAL A 373 19.13 12.36 27.33
CA VAL A 373 17.87 12.90 26.81
C VAL A 373 17.12 11.84 26.01
N ALA A 374 17.81 11.13 25.11
CA ALA A 374 17.22 10.05 24.32
C ALA A 374 16.63 8.95 25.20
N ALA A 375 17.36 8.52 26.24
CA ALA A 375 16.91 7.51 27.19
C ALA A 375 15.65 7.96 27.93
N ARG A 376 15.62 9.20 28.44
CA ARG A 376 14.42 9.75 29.10
C ARG A 376 13.22 9.82 28.18
N LEU A 377 13.40 10.24 26.93
CA LEU A 377 12.29 10.30 25.96
C LEU A 377 11.79 8.89 25.59
N ARG A 378 12.71 7.94 25.35
CA ARG A 378 12.35 6.54 25.08
C ARG A 378 11.61 5.90 26.25
N SER A 379 12.01 6.21 27.50
CA SER A 379 11.30 5.72 28.70
C SER A 379 9.85 6.21 28.81
N ARG A 380 9.50 7.29 28.09
CA ARG A 380 8.14 7.83 27.97
C ARG A 380 7.40 7.34 26.72
N GLY A 381 7.96 6.38 25.99
CA GLY A 381 7.36 5.78 24.81
C GLY A 381 7.60 6.52 23.49
N PHE A 382 8.47 7.54 23.46
CA PHE A 382 8.80 8.22 22.21
C PHE A 382 9.78 7.40 21.35
N ARG A 383 9.56 7.39 20.04
CA ARG A 383 10.49 6.84 19.05
C ARG A 383 11.56 7.88 18.73
N VAL A 384 12.73 7.72 19.32
CA VAL A 384 13.81 8.72 19.26
C VAL A 384 15.03 8.16 18.55
N GLU A 385 15.53 8.92 17.58
CA GLU A 385 16.78 8.66 16.88
C GLU A 385 17.86 9.65 17.29
N LEU A 386 19.09 9.17 17.48
CA LEU A 386 20.24 9.99 17.86
C LEU A 386 21.18 10.09 16.67
N ASP A 387 21.34 11.29 16.11
CA ASP A 387 22.27 11.54 15.01
C ASP A 387 23.62 12.05 15.54
N ASP A 388 24.47 11.08 15.87
CA ASP A 388 25.85 11.28 16.33
C ASP A 388 26.90 11.18 15.20
N ARG A 389 26.46 11.06 13.93
CA ARG A 389 27.35 10.91 12.77
C ARG A 389 28.38 12.03 12.72
N ASP A 390 29.65 11.65 12.65
CA ASP A 390 30.76 12.60 12.52
C ASP A 390 30.95 13.04 11.05
N GLY A 391 31.61 14.17 10.83
CA GLY A 391 31.94 14.66 9.48
C GLY A 391 30.78 15.27 8.67
N MET A 392 29.55 15.27 9.19
CA MET A 392 28.42 15.99 8.59
C MET A 392 28.18 17.33 9.27
N ARG A 393 28.01 18.39 8.48
CA ARG A 393 27.65 19.71 9.00
C ARG A 393 26.25 19.67 9.64
N PRO A 394 25.99 20.37 10.77
CA PRO A 394 24.67 20.39 11.41
C PRO A 394 23.52 20.74 10.45
N GLY A 395 23.73 21.70 9.54
CA GLY A 395 22.73 22.07 8.54
C GLY A 395 22.35 20.93 7.59
N ALA A 396 23.29 20.05 7.24
CA ALA A 396 23.01 18.88 6.41
C ALA A 396 22.18 17.83 7.18
N LYS A 397 22.48 17.64 8.48
CA LYS A 397 21.68 16.78 9.36
C LYS A 397 20.24 17.29 9.50
N TYR A 398 20.06 18.58 9.73
CA TYR A 398 18.73 19.18 9.79
C TYR A 398 17.96 18.97 8.50
N TYR A 399 18.61 19.25 7.36
CA TYR A 399 18.00 19.07 6.06
C TYR A 399 17.55 17.63 5.81
N GLU A 400 18.35 16.64 6.23
CA GLU A 400 17.98 15.23 6.16
C GLU A 400 16.78 14.88 7.05
N TRP A 401 16.80 15.29 8.33
CA TRP A 401 15.73 14.96 9.27
C TRP A 401 14.42 15.67 8.97
N GLU A 402 14.47 16.92 8.50
CA GLU A 402 13.28 17.65 8.06
C GLU A 402 12.56 16.96 6.90
N ARG A 403 13.27 16.17 6.08
CA ARG A 403 12.69 15.41 4.97
C ARG A 403 12.10 14.06 5.40
N LYS A 404 12.46 13.56 6.59
CA LYS A 404 12.10 12.22 7.10
C LYS A 404 11.09 12.23 8.25
N VAL A 405 11.03 13.29 9.06
CA VAL A 405 10.35 13.30 10.38
C VAL A 405 9.36 14.46 10.55
N SER A 406 9.17 15.36 9.57
CA SER A 406 8.42 16.60 9.80
C SER A 406 6.95 16.39 10.21
N LEU A 407 6.41 17.36 10.96
CA LEU A 407 4.99 17.42 11.35
C LEU A 407 4.22 18.40 10.45
N PRO A 408 2.91 18.15 10.18
CA PRO A 408 2.06 19.10 9.47
C PRO A 408 1.97 20.45 10.21
N GLY A 409 2.13 21.56 9.49
CA GLY A 409 1.72 22.90 9.95
C GLY A 409 2.69 23.72 10.82
N TYR A 410 3.87 23.24 11.19
CA TYR A 410 4.80 24.01 12.05
C TYR A 410 5.89 24.75 11.27
N ARG A 411 5.51 25.84 10.60
CA ARG A 411 6.44 26.91 10.19
C ARG A 411 5.95 28.26 10.75
N ARG A 412 6.27 28.57 12.01
CA ARG A 412 6.38 29.98 12.47
C ARG A 412 7.64 30.18 13.30
N ARG A 413 8.30 31.32 13.06
CA ARG A 413 9.48 31.85 13.75
C ARG A 413 9.31 31.77 15.28
N ALA A 414 10.08 30.88 15.93
CA ALA A 414 10.72 31.04 17.25
C ALA A 414 11.08 29.64 17.79
N THR A 415 12.38 29.33 17.81
CA THR A 415 13.07 28.45 18.78
C THR A 415 12.37 27.15 19.24
N ILE A 416 11.73 26.41 18.34
CA ILE A 416 11.63 24.93 18.35
C ILE A 416 11.55 24.54 16.87
N HIS A 417 12.67 24.19 16.25
CA HIS A 417 12.65 23.68 14.88
C HIS A 417 12.19 22.21 14.91
N LYS A 418 10.99 21.94 14.37
CA LYS A 418 10.50 20.65 13.85
C LYS A 418 11.12 19.38 14.48
N GLN A 419 10.61 18.84 15.60
CA GLN A 419 11.00 17.52 16.19
C GLN A 419 12.52 17.17 16.24
N VAL A 420 13.39 18.16 16.03
CA VAL A 420 14.83 18.06 16.10
C VAL A 420 15.22 18.70 17.41
N MET A 421 15.64 17.87 18.38
CA MET A 421 16.15 18.39 19.65
C MET A 421 17.64 18.68 19.50
N HIS A 422 18.04 19.86 19.98
CA HIS A 422 19.42 20.35 19.97
C HIS A 422 19.99 20.32 21.38
N ILE A 423 21.26 19.91 21.50
CA ILE A 423 22.00 19.94 22.76
C ILE A 423 23.37 20.58 22.47
N GLU A 424 23.62 21.76 23.04
CA GLU A 424 24.90 22.47 22.99
C GLU A 424 25.41 22.80 24.41
N ASN A 425 26.73 22.88 24.58
CA ASN A 425 27.40 22.92 25.87
C ASN A 425 27.64 24.35 26.43
N LYS A 426 26.84 24.77 27.42
CA LYS A 426 27.23 25.22 28.78
C LYS A 426 26.01 25.86 29.45
N ASN A 427 25.65 25.36 30.62
CA ASN A 427 24.48 25.69 31.45
C ASN A 427 23.16 25.08 30.99
N ILE A 428 22.53 24.37 31.91
CA ILE A 428 21.12 24.05 31.88
C ILE A 428 20.34 25.38 31.88
N CYS A 429 19.93 25.81 30.68
CA CYS A 429 18.92 26.80 30.29
C CYS A 429 19.11 28.30 30.65
N PRO A 430 18.71 29.23 29.74
CA PRO A 430 17.46 29.97 29.98
C PRO A 430 16.66 30.36 28.71
N THR A 431 16.55 29.49 27.70
CA THR A 431 15.46 29.58 26.70
C THR A 431 14.72 28.24 26.54
N GLY A 432 14.14 27.80 27.66
CA GLY A 432 12.86 27.09 27.78
C GLY A 432 12.66 25.74 27.10
N CYS A 433 13.27 24.67 27.64
CA CYS A 433 12.60 23.38 27.88
C CYS A 433 13.48 22.52 28.80
N SER A 434 13.42 22.79 30.10
CA SER A 434 13.87 21.86 31.13
C SER A 434 12.70 20.93 31.52
N LEU A 435 12.95 19.63 31.55
CA LEU A 435 12.08 18.68 32.24
C LEU A 435 12.39 18.83 33.72
N ALA A 436 11.50 19.46 34.47
CA ALA A 436 11.62 19.54 35.92
C ALA A 436 11.24 18.18 36.52
N ASP A 437 12.17 17.60 37.28
CA ASP A 437 11.85 16.59 38.30
C ASP A 437 11.11 17.29 39.45
N GLY A 438 10.17 16.59 40.07
CA GLY A 438 9.07 17.19 40.81
C GLY A 438 9.39 17.94 42.10
N ASP A 439 8.31 18.60 42.54
CA ASP A 439 7.99 19.17 43.85
C ASP A 439 8.39 20.63 44.13
N GLY A 440 7.44 21.37 44.71
CA GLY A 440 7.69 22.67 45.34
C GLY A 440 7.49 23.93 44.50
N THR A 441 6.38 24.61 44.75
CA THR A 441 6.05 25.99 44.35
C THR A 441 7.15 27.01 44.67
N THR A 442 7.52 27.87 43.70
CA THR A 442 7.49 29.35 43.82
C THR A 442 7.98 30.06 42.55
N GLY A 443 7.10 30.92 42.01
CA GLY A 443 7.43 32.26 41.51
C GLY A 443 8.39 32.43 40.32
N CYS A 444 7.96 32.16 39.10
CA CYS A 444 8.35 32.98 37.95
C CYS A 444 7.25 32.99 36.88
N GLY A 445 6.66 34.16 36.65
CA GLY A 445 5.56 34.35 35.73
C GLY A 445 6.00 34.29 34.27
N LYS A 446 5.12 33.68 33.45
CA LYS A 446 5.09 33.57 31.97
C LYS A 446 5.68 32.28 31.37
N ARG A 447 4.72 31.39 31.02
CA ARG A 447 4.74 30.28 30.04
C ARG A 447 5.68 29.11 30.35
N LEU A 448 5.27 28.33 31.35
CA LEU A 448 5.55 26.89 31.41
C LEU A 448 4.54 26.17 30.48
N CYS A 449 4.99 25.59 29.36
CA CYS A 449 4.21 24.55 28.68
C CYS A 449 4.65 23.20 29.25
N VAL A 450 3.97 22.78 30.32
CA VAL A 450 4.01 21.40 30.81
C VAL A 450 3.41 20.51 29.72
N LEU A 451 4.25 19.70 29.06
CA LEU A 451 3.83 18.71 28.07
C LEU A 451 3.14 17.53 28.79
N ARG A 452 1.86 17.69 29.14
CA ARG A 452 0.99 16.56 29.50
C ARG A 452 0.70 15.72 28.26
N SER A 453 0.83 14.41 28.41
CA SER A 453 0.53 13.36 27.43
C SER A 453 -0.93 13.34 26.93
N GLU A 454 -1.81 14.17 27.48
CA GLU A 454 -3.26 14.06 27.30
C GLU A 454 -3.82 14.85 26.10
N ASN A 455 -3.06 15.77 25.45
CA ASN A 455 -3.64 16.73 24.50
C ASN A 455 -2.96 16.86 23.12
N TRP A 456 -2.11 15.91 22.71
CA TRP A 456 -1.60 15.88 21.32
C TRP A 456 -2.74 15.69 20.30
N GLY A 457 -3.85 15.07 20.70
CA GLY A 457 -5.04 14.85 19.88
C GLY A 457 -6.01 16.02 19.78
N THR A 458 -5.80 17.14 20.50
CA THR A 458 -6.76 18.26 20.52
C THR A 458 -6.19 19.55 19.97
N GLN A 459 -4.90 19.84 20.15
CA GLN A 459 -4.31 21.09 19.65
C GLN A 459 -3.97 21.07 18.15
N VAL A 460 -3.39 19.97 17.63
CA VAL A 460 -3.18 19.79 16.17
C VAL A 460 -4.53 19.72 15.44
N TRP A 461 -5.54 19.15 16.10
CA TRP A 461 -6.89 19.01 15.58
C TRP A 461 -7.70 20.32 15.56
N SER A 462 -7.45 21.23 16.51
CA SER A 462 -8.12 22.53 16.52
C SER A 462 -7.70 23.46 15.38
N SER A 463 -6.49 23.30 14.84
CA SER A 463 -5.96 24.13 13.74
C SER A 463 -6.20 23.55 12.34
N CYS A 464 -6.45 22.24 12.22
CA CYS A 464 -6.75 21.59 10.93
C CYS A 464 -8.25 21.47 10.62
N GLY A 465 -9.14 21.87 11.54
CA GLY A 465 -10.58 21.60 11.47
C GLY A 465 -11.50 22.83 11.40
N ARG A 466 -11.00 24.03 11.06
CA ARG A 466 -11.86 25.21 10.86
C ARG A 466 -11.32 26.12 9.77
N GLU A 467 -11.52 25.72 8.53
CA GLU A 467 -12.01 26.51 7.41
C GLU A 467 -11.95 25.59 6.19
N PHE A 468 -13.03 25.60 5.41
CA PHE A 468 -13.47 24.58 4.45
C PHE A 468 -12.43 24.10 3.44
#